data_AF-X1BN96-F1
#
_entry.id   AF-X1BN96-F1
#
_cell.length_a   1.000
_cell.length_b   1.000
_cell.length_c   1.000
_cell.angle_alpha   90.00
_cell.angle_beta   90.00
_cell.angle_gamma   90.00
#
_symmetry.space_group_name_H-M   'P 1'
#
loop_
_entity.id
_entity.type
_entity.pdbx_description
1 polymer ?
#
loop_
_entity_poly.entity_id
_entity_poly.type
_entity_poly.pdbx_seq_one_letter_code
_entity_poly.pdbx_strand_id
1 'polypeptide(L)'
;TKWVRARAYEGGQTASRIVSRTYIKLASDVAAFQTNLPIVLVYSHGGNVDVERDYQPVSMVFIDTDEITGITNITDSADFAGLGGMHLRGASSAGFDKKQYKFETWDENREDNGYAG
;
A
#
# COMPACT_ATOMS: atom_id res chain seq x y z
N THR A 1 5.97 2.07 11.02
CA THR A 1 6.02 2.59 9.64
C THR A 1 6.61 3.98 9.64
N LYS A 2 7.37 4.35 8.61
CA LYS A 2 7.84 5.72 8.38
C LYS A 2 7.37 6.18 7.00
N TRP A 3 6.91 7.42 6.92
CA TRP A 3 6.61 8.10 5.67
C TRP A 3 7.64 9.19 5.44
N VAL A 4 8.27 9.16 4.27
CA VAL A 4 9.24 10.16 3.89
C VAL A 4 8.72 10.84 2.64
N ARG A 5 8.49 12.15 2.72
CA ARG A 5 8.14 13.00 1.57
C ARG A 5 9.37 13.84 1.23
N ALA A 6 9.77 13.83 -0.04
CA ALA A 6 10.93 14.58 -0.51
C ALA A 6 10.51 15.54 -1.63
N ARG A 7 11.11 16.73 -1.63
CA ARG A 7 11.02 17.73 -2.70
C ARG A 7 12.36 18.44 -2.83
N ALA A 8 12.86 18.58 -4.05
CA ALA A 8 14.10 19.29 -4.35
C ALA A 8 13.82 20.77 -4.66
N TYR A 9 14.72 21.64 -4.22
CA TYR A 9 14.68 23.08 -4.42
C TYR A 9 16.04 23.57 -4.95
N GLU A 10 16.02 24.45 -5.95
CA GLU A 10 17.21 25.12 -6.48
C GLU A 10 16.87 26.58 -6.77
N GLY A 11 17.79 27.49 -6.48
CA GLY A 11 17.57 28.93 -6.61
C GLY A 11 17.25 29.33 -8.06
N GLY A 12 16.13 30.04 -8.26
CA GLY A 12 15.68 30.47 -9.59
C GLY A 12 14.97 29.39 -10.41
N GLN A 13 14.78 28.18 -9.88
CA GLN A 13 14.07 27.09 -10.56
C GLN A 13 12.76 26.72 -9.85
N THR A 14 11.84 26.11 -10.59
CA THR A 14 10.62 25.52 -10.02
C THR A 14 10.96 24.27 -9.22
N ALA A 15 10.42 24.16 -8.00
CA ALA A 15 10.65 23.01 -7.14
C ALA A 15 10.10 21.71 -7.77
N SER A 16 10.80 20.59 -7.56
CA SER A 16 10.46 19.28 -8.16
C SER A 16 9.06 18.80 -7.77
N ARG A 17 8.58 17.73 -8.42
CA ARG A 17 7.43 16.97 -7.91
C ARG A 17 7.76 16.42 -6.51
N ILE A 18 6.74 16.36 -5.65
CA ILE A 18 6.84 15.66 -4.36
C ILE A 18 6.88 14.16 -4.64
N VAL A 19 7.74 13.44 -3.93
CA VAL A 19 7.78 11.98 -3.96
C VAL A 19 7.69 11.46 -2.53
N SER A 20 6.72 10.61 -2.26
CA SER A 20 6.57 9.89 -1.00
C SER A 20 7.12 8.47 -1.09
N ARG A 21 7.69 7.98 0.00
CA ARG A 21 8.03 6.57 0.21
C ARG A 21 7.48 6.07 1.54
N THR A 22 6.95 4.86 1.52
CA THR A 22 6.50 4.11 2.70
C THR A 22 7.57 3.10 3.10
N TYR A 23 7.96 3.12 4.38
CA TYR A 23 8.83 2.10 4.97
C TYR A 23 8.07 1.34 6.06
N ILE A 24 7.86 0.04 5.85
CA ILE A 24 7.24 -0.88 6.81
C ILE A 24 8.36 -1.69 7.45
N LYS A 25 8.41 -1.70 8.78
CA LYS A 25 9.37 -2.54 9.51
C LYS A 25 8.82 -3.96 9.56
N LEU A 26 9.57 -4.92 9.04
CA LEU A 26 9.26 -6.33 9.16
C LEU A 26 9.72 -6.86 10.51
N ALA A 27 8.94 -7.78 11.08
CA ALA A 27 9.39 -8.60 12.20
C ALA A 27 10.40 -9.64 11.70
N SER A 28 11.34 -10.06 12.55
CA SER A 28 12.45 -10.94 12.15
C SER A 28 11.99 -12.31 11.66
N ASP A 29 10.88 -12.81 12.19
CA ASP A 29 10.23 -14.07 11.83
C ASP A 29 9.50 -14.00 10.47
N VAL A 30 9.19 -12.81 9.98
CA VAL A 30 8.57 -12.61 8.66
C VAL A 30 9.63 -12.28 7.59
N ALA A 31 10.84 -11.86 7.98
CA ALA A 31 11.86 -11.39 7.04
C ALA A 31 12.33 -12.43 6.00
N ALA A 32 12.08 -13.72 6.23
CA ALA A 32 12.38 -14.81 5.30
C ALA A 32 11.14 -15.33 4.54
N PHE A 33 10.01 -14.62 4.61
CA PHE A 33 8.78 -15.04 3.94
C PHE A 33 8.94 -14.96 2.41
N GLN A 34 8.59 -16.07 1.75
CA GLN A 34 8.57 -16.21 0.30
C GLN A 34 7.33 -17.00 -0.14
N THR A 35 6.88 -16.75 -1.37
CA THR A 35 5.67 -17.36 -1.94
C THR A 35 5.76 -17.37 -3.47
N ASN A 36 4.95 -18.18 -4.14
CA ASN A 36 4.78 -18.17 -5.59
C ASN A 36 3.57 -17.32 -6.04
N LEU A 37 3.16 -16.37 -5.19
CA LEU A 37 2.05 -15.45 -5.41
C LEU A 37 2.52 -14.03 -5.09
N PRO A 38 1.94 -12.99 -5.71
CA PRO A 38 2.22 -11.62 -5.35
C PRO A 38 1.97 -11.35 -3.86
N ILE A 39 2.81 -10.51 -3.26
CA ILE A 39 2.68 -10.06 -1.88
C ILE A 39 2.08 -8.66 -1.87
N VAL A 40 1.01 -8.49 -1.09
CA VAL A 40 0.43 -7.17 -0.80
C VAL A 40 0.53 -6.90 0.70
N LEU A 41 1.24 -5.85 1.08
CA LEU A 41 1.29 -5.35 2.44
C LEU A 41 0.34 -4.15 2.57
N VAL A 42 -0.58 -4.22 3.53
CA VAL A 42 -1.47 -3.11 3.88
C VAL A 42 -1.24 -2.74 5.33
N TYR A 43 -0.95 -1.46 5.58
CA TYR A 43 -0.76 -0.93 6.92
C TYR A 43 -1.76 0.20 7.17
N SER A 44 -2.67 0.00 8.14
CA SER A 44 -3.78 0.91 8.46
C SER A 44 -3.47 1.99 9.49
N HIS A 45 -2.23 2.06 9.99
CA HIS A 45 -1.81 3.05 11.00
C HIS A 45 -2.63 3.01 12.30
N GLY A 46 -3.22 1.85 12.62
CA GLY A 46 -4.10 1.67 13.78
C GLY A 46 -5.58 1.95 13.48
N GLY A 47 -5.92 2.35 12.24
CA GLY A 47 -7.30 2.43 11.77
C GLY A 47 -7.94 1.05 11.65
N ASN A 48 -9.22 0.98 12.01
CA ASN A 48 -10.02 -0.23 11.88
C ASN A 48 -10.73 -0.26 10.52
N VAL A 49 -10.25 -1.12 9.63
CA VAL A 49 -10.76 -1.28 8.26
C VAL A 49 -11.99 -2.18 8.16
N ASP A 50 -12.37 -2.85 9.26
CA ASP A 50 -13.42 -3.88 9.28
C ASP A 50 -14.81 -3.33 9.62
N VAL A 51 -14.87 -2.10 10.11
CA VAL A 51 -16.12 -1.50 10.62
C VAL A 51 -16.57 -0.30 9.79
N GLU A 52 -15.63 0.44 9.21
CA GLU A 52 -15.91 1.69 8.52
C GLU A 52 -16.35 1.46 7.07
N ARG A 53 -17.36 2.23 6.65
CA ARG A 53 -17.80 2.30 5.24
C ARG A 53 -17.11 3.42 4.46
N ASP A 54 -16.53 4.38 5.17
CA ASP A 54 -15.68 5.41 4.60
C ASP A 54 -14.25 4.91 4.44
N TYR A 55 -13.55 5.40 3.41
CA TYR A 55 -12.18 5.01 3.15
C TYR A 55 -11.26 5.37 4.31
N GLN A 56 -10.68 4.34 4.91
CA GLN A 56 -9.59 4.48 5.87
C GLN A 56 -8.27 4.63 5.12
N PRO A 57 -7.45 5.64 5.46
CA PRO A 57 -6.14 5.80 4.85
C PRO A 57 -5.25 4.61 5.20
N VAL A 58 -4.63 4.02 4.20
CA VAL A 58 -3.67 2.93 4.34
C VAL A 58 -2.38 3.24 3.59
N SER A 59 -1.30 2.60 4.02
CA SER A 59 -0.08 2.48 3.24
C SER A 59 0.00 1.12 2.62
N MET A 60 0.48 1.08 1.38
CA MET A 60 0.47 -0.14 0.60
C MET A 60 1.78 -0.38 -0.09
N VAL A 61 2.16 -1.64 -0.14
CA VAL A 61 3.30 -2.14 -0.88
C VAL A 61 2.83 -3.37 -1.67
N PHE A 62 3.06 -3.37 -2.97
CA PHE A 62 2.83 -4.50 -3.86
C PHE A 62 4.18 -4.98 -4.37
N ILE A 63 4.39 -6.27 -4.28
CA ILE A 63 5.57 -6.97 -4.77
C ILE A 63 5.05 -8.13 -5.61
N ASP A 64 5.30 -8.10 -6.91
CA ASP A 64 4.89 -9.13 -7.85
C ASP A 64 5.85 -10.32 -7.80
N THR A 65 5.50 -11.39 -8.51
CA THR A 65 6.38 -12.54 -8.70
C THR A 65 7.50 -12.21 -9.65
N ASP A 66 8.72 -12.62 -9.30
CA ASP A 66 9.85 -12.55 -10.23
C ASP A 66 9.52 -13.34 -11.51
N GLU A 67 9.63 -12.69 -12.67
CA GLU A 67 9.15 -13.24 -13.95
C GLU A 67 9.91 -14.51 -14.39
N ILE A 68 11.11 -14.75 -13.86
CA ILE A 68 11.96 -15.88 -14.24
C ILE A 68 11.73 -17.07 -13.31
N THR A 69 11.71 -16.82 -12.01
CA THR A 69 11.64 -17.85 -10.96
C THR A 69 10.21 -18.13 -10.52
N GLY A 70 9.29 -17.20 -10.72
CA GLY A 70 7.91 -17.24 -10.21
C GLY A 70 7.80 -17.09 -8.70
N ILE A 71 8.87 -16.64 -8.02
CA ILE A 71 8.93 -16.48 -6.56
C ILE A 71 8.93 -15.00 -6.20
N THR A 72 8.22 -14.66 -5.14
CA THR A 72 8.27 -13.34 -4.48
C THR A 72 8.83 -13.51 -3.08
N ASN A 73 9.82 -12.71 -2.70
CA ASN A 73 10.27 -12.53 -1.33
C ASN A 73 9.68 -11.24 -0.76
N ILE A 74 9.33 -11.23 0.53
CA ILE A 74 8.81 -10.01 1.18
C ILE A 74 9.82 -8.85 1.21
N THR A 75 11.10 -9.14 0.97
CA THR A 75 12.19 -8.15 0.94
C THR A 75 12.55 -7.67 -0.47
N ASP A 76 11.87 -8.16 -1.51
CA ASP A 76 12.12 -7.72 -2.88
C ASP A 76 11.71 -6.25 -3.07
N SER A 77 12.18 -5.66 -4.17
CA SER A 77 11.81 -4.29 -4.52
C SER A 77 10.32 -4.22 -4.84
N ALA A 78 9.65 -3.21 -4.32
CA ALA A 78 8.22 -3.02 -4.56
C ALA A 78 7.94 -2.48 -5.96
N ASP A 79 7.00 -3.11 -6.66
CA ASP A 79 6.43 -2.62 -7.92
C ASP A 79 5.53 -1.41 -7.69
N PHE A 80 4.86 -1.37 -6.53
CA PHE A 80 4.16 -0.20 -6.04
C PHE A 80 4.41 0.01 -4.55
N ALA A 81 4.67 1.26 -4.16
CA ALA A 81 4.67 1.67 -2.76
C ALA A 81 4.06 3.07 -2.63
N GLY A 82 2.93 3.18 -1.93
CA GLY A 82 2.16 4.42 -1.92
C GLY A 82 1.10 4.49 -0.83
N LEU A 83 0.24 5.50 -0.97
CA LEU A 83 -0.96 5.69 -0.16
C LEU A 83 -2.16 5.04 -0.85
N GLY A 84 -3.17 4.69 -0.07
CA GLY A 84 -4.46 4.24 -0.59
C GLY A 84 -5.57 4.42 0.43
N GLY A 85 -6.78 4.12 0.00
CA GLY A 85 -7.96 4.01 0.82
C GLY A 85 -8.45 2.57 0.87
N MET A 86 -8.88 2.11 2.05
CA MET A 86 -9.57 0.82 2.18
C MET A 86 -10.82 0.95 3.06
N HIS A 87 -11.91 0.27 2.69
CA HIS A 87 -13.11 0.17 3.52
C HIS A 87 -13.83 -1.16 3.36
N LEU A 88 -14.75 -1.47 4.26
CA LEU A 88 -15.61 -2.65 4.15
C LEU A 88 -16.60 -2.50 2.98
N ARG A 89 -16.66 -3.51 2.11
CA ARG A 89 -17.53 -3.53 0.92
C ARG A 89 -18.71 -4.47 1.09
N GLY A 90 -19.85 -4.03 0.55
CA GLY A 90 -21.09 -4.82 0.50
C GLY A 90 -21.95 -4.63 1.73
N ALA A 91 -23.26 -4.55 1.55
CA ALA A 91 -24.20 -4.38 2.65
C ALA A 91 -24.47 -5.71 3.37
N SER A 92 -24.83 -6.75 2.61
CA SER A 92 -25.20 -8.08 3.13
C SER A 92 -24.01 -8.95 3.53
N SER A 93 -22.85 -8.79 2.88
CA SER A 93 -21.62 -9.54 3.17
C SER A 93 -20.80 -8.97 4.33
N ALA A 94 -21.17 -7.79 4.85
CA ALA A 94 -20.47 -7.14 5.96
C ALA A 94 -20.40 -8.02 7.22
N GLY A 95 -21.40 -8.88 7.42
CA GLY A 95 -21.48 -9.81 8.56
C GLY A 95 -20.65 -11.09 8.42
N PHE A 96 -20.06 -11.38 7.25
CA PHE A 96 -19.31 -12.63 7.04
C PHE A 96 -18.01 -12.63 7.84
N ASP A 97 -17.53 -13.82 8.22
CA ASP A 97 -16.23 -13.96 8.91
C ASP A 97 -15.09 -13.52 7.98
N LYS A 98 -15.17 -13.86 6.69
CA LYS A 98 -14.29 -13.32 5.66
C LYS A 98 -14.89 -12.02 5.09
N LYS A 99 -14.34 -10.90 5.57
CA LYS A 99 -14.73 -9.57 5.09
C LYS A 99 -14.33 -9.37 3.62
N GLN A 100 -15.11 -8.54 2.94
CA GLN A 100 -14.85 -8.06 1.58
C GLN A 100 -14.46 -6.60 1.71
N TYR A 101 -13.40 -6.16 1.03
CA TYR A 101 -12.95 -4.77 1.09
C TYR A 101 -13.02 -4.14 -0.30
N LYS A 102 -13.25 -2.83 -0.32
CA LYS A 102 -12.92 -1.99 -1.48
C LYS A 102 -11.59 -1.33 -1.19
N PHE A 103 -10.77 -1.22 -2.22
CA PHE A 103 -9.47 -0.59 -2.16
C PHE A 103 -9.30 0.35 -3.36
N GLU A 104 -8.55 1.42 -3.14
CA GLU A 104 -8.05 2.34 -4.17
C GLU A 104 -6.66 2.88 -3.82
N THR A 105 -5.84 3.16 -4.85
CA THR A 105 -4.56 3.84 -4.68
C THR A 105 -4.75 5.35 -4.72
N TRP A 106 -3.98 6.08 -3.92
CA TRP A 106 -4.06 7.54 -3.87
C TRP A 106 -2.75 8.23 -4.27
N ASP A 107 -2.82 9.46 -4.80
CA ASP A 107 -1.66 10.32 -5.02
C ASP A 107 -1.18 10.99 -3.72
N GLU A 108 -0.20 11.87 -3.92
CA GLU A 108 0.36 12.77 -2.93
C GLU A 108 -0.67 13.72 -2.28
N ASN A 109 -1.82 13.94 -2.92
CA ASN A 109 -2.92 14.78 -2.43
C ASN A 109 -4.06 13.96 -1.80
N ARG A 110 -3.93 12.63 -1.75
CA ARG A 110 -4.97 11.68 -1.32
C ARG A 110 -6.18 11.63 -2.25
N GLU A 111 -5.97 11.93 -3.51
CA GLU A 111 -6.96 11.76 -4.56
C GLU A 111 -6.75 10.41 -5.24
N ASP A 112 -7.83 9.80 -5.73
CA ASP A 112 -7.75 8.50 -6.43
C ASP A 112 -6.94 8.63 -7.72
N ASN A 113 -5.98 7.73 -7.90
CA ASN A 113 -5.10 7.71 -9.07
C ASN A 113 -5.59 6.80 -10.19
N GLY A 114 -6.67 6.06 -9.97
CA GLY A 114 -7.21 5.14 -10.98
C GLY A 114 -6.28 3.98 -11.34
N TYR A 115 -5.23 3.68 -10.55
CA TYR A 115 -4.47 2.44 -10.72
C TYR A 115 -5.35 1.27 -10.27
N ALA A 116 -5.97 0.61 -11.25
CA ALA A 116 -6.45 -0.75 -11.11
C ALA A 116 -5.26 -1.66 -11.46
N GLY A 117 -4.74 -2.37 -10.45
CA GLY A 117 -3.65 -3.34 -10.63
C GLY A 117 -3.97 -4.45 -11.62
#